data_AF-A0A2S5N1H4-F1
#
_entry.id   AF-A0A2S5N1H4-F1
#
_cell.length_a   1.000
_cell.length_b   1.000
_cell.length_c   1.000
_cell.angle_alpha   90.00
_cell.angle_beta   90.00
_cell.angle_gamma   90.00
#
_symmetry.space_group_name_H-M   'P 1'
#
loop_
_entity.id
_entity.type
_entity.pdbx_description
1 polymer ?
#
loop_
_entity_poly.entity_id
_entity_poly.type
_entity_poly.pdbx_seq_one_letter_code
_entity_poly.pdbx_strand_id
1 'polypeptide(L)'
;MDDHFWPSVYPGLIVGALIGLADRSILATILGAIGGLAGAFAAFYAVTMLAIEPGIIPLVAIIVGAVIVAKLTTFAVAKIMGRPAAG
;
A
#
# COMPACT_ATOMS: atom_id res chain seq x y z
N MET A 1 -2.38 20.01 -4.78
CA MET A 1 -1.55 18.81 -4.97
C MET A 1 -1.20 18.72 -6.43
N ASP A 2 0.00 18.21 -6.76
CA ASP A 2 0.48 17.99 -8.13
C ASP A 2 -0.50 17.11 -8.92
N ASP A 3 -0.71 17.39 -10.21
CA ASP A 3 -1.70 16.68 -11.05
C ASP A 3 -1.33 15.19 -11.23
N HIS A 4 -0.05 14.86 -11.01
CA HIS A 4 0.46 13.50 -11.07
C HIS A 4 0.40 12.75 -9.73
N PHE A 5 0.06 13.42 -8.63
CA PHE A 5 0.03 12.83 -7.30
C PHE A 5 -0.97 11.66 -7.25
N TRP A 6 -2.25 11.95 -7.40
CA TRP A 6 -3.33 10.96 -7.24
C TRP A 6 -3.18 9.76 -8.19
N PRO A 7 -2.92 9.94 -9.50
CA PRO A 7 -2.62 8.83 -10.41
C PRO A 7 -1.49 7.91 -9.93
N SER A 8 -0.46 8.47 -9.29
CA SER A 8 0.68 7.71 -8.79
C SER A 8 0.37 6.89 -7.54
N VAL A 9 -0.57 7.36 -6.70
CA VAL A 9 -0.89 6.72 -5.41
C VAL A 9 -2.05 5.73 -5.50
N TYR A 10 -2.99 5.90 -6.45
CA TYR A 10 -4.15 4.99 -6.63
C TYR A 10 -3.80 3.50 -6.76
N PRO A 11 -2.71 3.10 -7.45
CA PRO A 11 -2.33 1.69 -7.47
C PRO A 11 -2.14 1.09 -6.08
N GLY A 12 -1.70 1.87 -5.09
CA GLY A 12 -1.56 1.42 -3.72
C GLY A 12 -2.87 0.99 -3.08
N LEU A 13 -3.99 1.65 -3.40
CA LEU A 13 -5.32 1.26 -2.94
C LEU A 13 -5.72 -0.10 -3.51
N ILE A 14 -5.53 -0.31 -4.82
CA ILE A 14 -5.90 -1.55 -5.51
C ILE A 14 -5.02 -2.71 -5.02
N VAL A 15 -3.70 -2.51 -4.97
CA VAL A 15 -2.75 -3.52 -4.49
C VAL A 15 -3.05 -3.89 -3.04
N GLY A 16 -3.30 -2.90 -2.18
CA GLY A 16 -3.65 -3.12 -0.78
C GLY A 16 -4.96 -3.91 -0.62
N ALA A 17 -5.99 -3.58 -1.40
CA ALA A 17 -7.26 -4.29 -1.40
C ALA A 17 -7.07 -5.76 -1.80
N LEU A 18 -6.29 -6.03 -2.86
CA LEU A 18 -6.01 -7.40 -3.32
C LEU A 18 -5.23 -8.22 -2.29
N ILE A 19 -4.26 -7.62 -1.61
CA ILE A 19 -3.52 -8.27 -0.52
C ILE A 19 -4.48 -8.65 0.62
N GLY A 20 -5.36 -7.74 1.03
CA GLY A 20 -6.34 -8.04 2.08
C GLY A 20 -7.43 -9.01 1.65
N LEU A 21 -7.80 -9.02 0.37
CA LEU A 21 -8.75 -9.98 -0.18
C LEU A 21 -8.19 -11.41 -0.18
N ALA A 22 -6.87 -11.57 -0.36
CA ALA A 22 -6.19 -12.85 -0.27
C ALA A 22 -6.38 -13.53 1.10
N ASP A 23 -6.56 -12.76 2.18
CA ASP A 23 -6.88 -13.24 3.53
C ASP A 23 -8.35 -13.69 3.71
N ARG A 24 -9.18 -13.57 2.66
CA ARG A 24 -10.62 -13.88 2.66
C ARG A 24 -11.39 -13.14 3.76
N SER A 25 -10.98 -11.91 4.07
CA SER A 25 -11.62 -11.06 5.08
C SER A 25 -11.93 -9.68 4.50
N ILE A 26 -13.18 -9.25 4.65
CA ILE A 26 -13.61 -7.90 4.24
C ILE A 26 -12.84 -6.84 5.03
N LEU A 27 -12.65 -7.07 6.34
CA LEU A 27 -11.90 -6.15 7.19
C LEU A 27 -10.42 -6.07 6.75
N ALA A 28 -9.80 -7.21 6.43
CA ALA A 28 -8.43 -7.23 5.89
C ALA A 28 -8.37 -6.52 4.53
N THR A 29 -9.38 -6.67 3.67
CA THR A 29 -9.46 -5.97 2.37
C THR A 29 -9.51 -4.46 2.55
N ILE A 30 -10.37 -3.96 3.44
CA ILE A 30 -10.50 -2.52 3.72
C ILE A 30 -9.21 -1.96 4.33
N LEU A 31 -8.67 -2.62 5.37
CA LEU A 31 -7.45 -2.16 6.04
C LEU A 31 -6.20 -2.36 5.19
N GLY A 32 -6.18 -3.35 4.31
CA GLY A 32 -5.17 -3.54 3.29
C GLY A 32 -5.21 -2.40 2.28
N ALA A 33 -6.38 -2.01 1.77
CA ALA A 33 -6.53 -0.88 0.84
C ALA A 33 -6.08 0.45 1.46
N ILE A 34 -6.48 0.71 2.71
CA ILE A 34 -6.05 1.90 3.47
C ILE A 34 -4.54 1.86 3.71
N GLY A 35 -4.01 0.71 4.12
CA GLY A 35 -2.57 0.52 4.35
C GLY A 35 -1.75 0.71 3.08
N GLY A 36 -2.19 0.13 1.96
CA GLY A 36 -1.53 0.26 0.66
C GLY A 36 -1.55 1.70 0.15
N LEU A 37 -2.66 2.42 0.32
CA LEU A 37 -2.73 3.86 0.00
C LEU A 37 -1.78 4.69 0.88
N ALA A 38 -1.74 4.41 2.19
CA ALA A 38 -0.85 5.11 3.12
C ALA A 38 0.63 4.84 2.82
N GLY A 39 0.98 3.59 2.49
CA GLY A 39 2.34 3.21 2.09
C GLY A 39 2.76 3.87 0.78
N ALA A 40 1.88 3.90 -0.22
CA ALA A 40 2.11 4.63 -1.47
C ALA A 40 2.29 6.14 -1.24
N PHE A 41 1.48 6.74 -0.35
CA PHE A 41 1.58 8.14 0.02
C PHE A 41 2.95 8.46 0.65
N ALA A 42 3.35 7.66 1.63
CA ALA A 42 4.62 7.83 2.34
C ALA A 42 5.82 7.68 1.38
N ALA A 43 5.78 6.70 0.49
CA ALA A 43 6.81 6.49 -0.51
C ALA A 43 6.87 7.62 -1.54
N PHE A 44 5.73 8.09 -2.05
CA PHE A 44 5.67 9.26 -2.94
C PHE A 44 6.32 10.48 -2.28
N TYR A 45 5.97 10.75 -1.02
CA TYR A 45 6.54 11.86 -0.26
C TYR A 45 8.06 11.73 -0.09
N ALA A 46 8.55 10.54 0.25
CA ALA A 46 9.98 10.28 0.41
C ALA A 46 10.76 10.49 -0.91
N VAL A 47 10.23 10.00 -2.03
CA VAL A 47 10.83 10.15 -3.36
C VAL A 47 10.86 11.62 -3.79
N THR A 48 9.78 12.36 -3.55
CA THR A 48 9.70 13.81 -3.83
C THR A 48 10.68 14.60 -2.98
N MET A 49 10.84 14.25 -1.69
CA MET A 49 11.85 14.86 -0.82
C MET A 49 13.28 14.62 -1.28
N LEU A 50 13.54 13.47 -1.91
CA LEU A 50 14.85 13.12 -2.46
C LEU A 50 15.09 13.71 -3.86
N ALA A 51 14.16 14.49 -4.39
CA ALA A 51 14.22 15.09 -5.73
C ALA A 51 14.53 14.06 -6.84
N ILE A 52 14.03 12.83 -6.68
CA ILE A 52 14.22 11.78 -7.68
C ILE A 52 13.33 12.09 -8.88
N GLU A 53 13.92 12.10 -10.08
CA GLU A 53 13.18 12.37 -11.31
C GLU A 53 12.04 11.36 -11.54
N PRO A 54 10.89 11.80 -12.08
CA PRO A 54 9.78 10.92 -12.42
C PRO A 54 10.23 9.81 -13.37
N GLY A 55 9.93 8.56 -13.01
CA GLY A 55 10.35 7.41 -13.80
C GLY A 55 10.10 6.09 -13.08
N ILE A 56 10.85 5.06 -13.48
CA ILE A 56 10.64 3.70 -12.95
C ILE A 56 11.06 3.57 -11.47
N ILE A 57 12.04 4.34 -11.01
CA ILE A 57 12.54 4.27 -9.64
C ILE A 57 11.48 4.76 -8.63
N PRO A 58 10.90 5.98 -8.78
CA PRO A 58 9.75 6.42 -8.01
C PRO A 58 8.61 5.40 -7.98
N LEU A 59 8.25 4.85 -9.14
CA LEU A 59 7.15 3.92 -9.28
C LEU A 59 7.39 2.64 -8.46
N VAL A 60 8.59 2.06 -8.56
CA VAL A 60 8.97 0.88 -7.76
C VAL A 60 8.92 1.19 -6.27
N ALA A 61 9.44 2.34 -5.84
CA ALA A 61 9.41 2.74 -4.43
C ALA A 61 7.98 2.85 -3.91
N ILE A 62 7.06 3.45 -4.70
CA ILE A 62 5.65 3.59 -4.36
C ILE A 62 4.96 2.22 -4.25
N ILE A 63 5.21 1.32 -5.20
CA ILE A 63 4.67 -0.04 -5.18
C ILE A 63 5.17 -0.81 -3.95
N VAL A 64 6.48 -0.76 -3.68
CA VAL A 64 7.08 -1.43 -2.53
C VAL A 64 6.52 -0.89 -1.21
N GLY A 65 6.42 0.44 -1.08
CA GLY A 65 5.81 1.07 0.09
C GLY A 65 4.37 0.63 0.31
N ALA A 66 3.56 0.60 -0.75
CA ALA A 66 2.18 0.12 -0.69
C ALA A 66 2.08 -1.34 -0.22
N VAL A 67 2.88 -2.24 -0.81
CA VAL A 67 2.87 -3.66 -0.47
C VAL A 67 3.28 -3.89 0.98
N ILE A 68 4.36 -3.24 1.44
CA ILE A 68 4.85 -3.39 2.82
C ILE A 68 3.77 -2.97 3.81
N VAL A 69 3.19 -1.78 3.66
CA VAL A 69 2.22 -1.27 4.62
C VAL A 69 0.91 -2.06 4.55
N ALA A 70 0.46 -2.45 3.35
CA ALA A 70 -0.70 -3.34 3.21
C ALA A 70 -0.49 -4.70 3.89
N LYS A 71 0.66 -5.36 3.70
CA LYS A 71 0.98 -6.62 4.39
C LYS A 71 1.02 -6.45 5.90
N LEU A 72 1.60 -5.34 6.39
CA LEU A 72 1.64 -5.06 7.83
C LEU A 72 0.24 -4.85 8.42
N THR A 73 -0.62 -4.10 7.73
CA THR A 73 -1.99 -3.88 8.21
C THR A 73 -2.79 -5.18 8.18
N THR A 74 -2.74 -5.95 7.09
CA THR A 74 -3.50 -7.22 7.00
C THR A 74 -2.99 -8.26 8.00
N PHE A 75 -1.67 -8.34 8.23
CA PHE A 75 -1.09 -9.18 9.29
C PHE A 75 -1.61 -8.79 10.67
N ALA A 76 -1.70 -7.49 10.97
CA ALA A 76 -2.27 -7.02 12.22
C ALA A 76 -3.74 -7.44 12.37
N VAL A 77 -4.54 -7.37 11.30
CA VAL A 77 -5.92 -7.87 11.31
C VAL A 77 -5.97 -9.38 11.57
N ALA A 78 -5.14 -10.16 10.87
CA ALA A 78 -5.08 -11.61 11.05
C ALA A 78 -4.76 -11.98 12.51
N LYS A 79 -3.80 -11.28 13.13
CA LYS A 79 -3.44 -11.44 14.54
C LYS A 79 -4.61 -11.12 15.48
N ILE A 80 -5.33 -10.02 15.24
CA ILE A 80 -6.51 -9.63 16.04
C ILE A 80 -7.63 -10.67 15.91
N MET A 81 -7.80 -11.25 14.72
CA MET A 81 -8.82 -12.27 14.45
C MET A 81 -8.40 -13.70 14.85
N GLY A 82 -7.18 -13.91 15.35
CA GLY A 82 -6.66 -15.24 15.69
C GLY A 82 -6.48 -16.16 14.48
N ARG A 83 -6.26 -15.60 13.29
CA ARG A 83 -6.11 -16.35 12.02
C ARG A 83 -4.66 -16.33 11.56
N PRO A 84 -4.16 -17.40 10.91
CA PRO A 84 -2.88 -17.34 10.21
C PRO A 84 -2.99 -16.33 9.06
N ALA A 85 -2.03 -15.39 8.99
CA ALA A 85 -1.95 -14.44 7.88
C ALA A 85 -1.59 -15.19 6.59
N ALA A 86 -2.23 -14.86 5.46
CA ALA A 86 -1.87 -15.44 4.17
C ALA A 86 -0.49 -14.92 3.75
N GLY A 87 0.43 -15.88 3.55
CA GLY A 87 1.81 -15.65 3.09
C GLY A 87 1.87 -14.91 1.76
#